data_AF-A0AAN7GZN6-F1
#
_entry.id   AF-A0AAN7GZN6-F1
#
_cell.length_a   1.000
_cell.length_b   1.000
_cell.length_c   1.000
_cell.angle_alpha   90.00
_cell.angle_beta   90.00
_cell.angle_gamma   90.00
#
_symmetry.space_group_name_H-M   'P 1'
#
loop_
_entity.id
_entity.type
_entity.pdbx_description
1 polymer ?
#
loop_
_entity_poly.entity_id
_entity_poly.type
_entity_poly.pdbx_seq_one_letter_code
_entity_poly.pdbx_strand_id
1 'polypeptide(L)'
;MHKRITRTPRTPVPPWEGQRFGRDWIFLILHDSALWLLSTAVLQLCHPGEFYPAPTNPGFESINLSSEIPAAEVFIGIFRSAWDRLPRSLINQVTAYKSFDSKRRDFICQFHTRFLVIMPKEPEKKSRPISCLARHSGEIISPSTKQVLSFFEKRISTAIRTTWHLEFPVFTLVTISDFSYPSIGTIFHNLDLQPSTNLVGKPSAAVNCFVLRVEAVFDEALLHWNSLLDVVDSSLDVGLASILSHEKRLSIMYDDTELSLSEFYFVVTEVLRFASDWVKESLKDLGALLWEIELEEQFIMISRSSRSESEESCYADDPSADPPCSNAHFEIVELTVTEKCNTLFARIDEKQKKIERLRNTLFTSTAVKEASKSKQINHCILVFKVITIIYLPLSFVCTLFALDAFDWNNPGQKAFFTITAVTVEIATNAFSGYLIWAVRRPLHLAWWRELLSVNTLRRIFQRQLQEEEEVEMEELSHIT
;
A
#
# COMPACT_ATOMS: atom_id res chain seq x y z
N MET A 1 -75.36 23.61 5.28
CA MET A 1 -74.04 23.98 5.86
C MET A 1 -73.00 24.05 4.75
N HIS A 2 -72.59 25.24 4.33
CA HIS A 2 -71.50 25.45 3.36
C HIS A 2 -70.26 25.94 4.11
N LYS A 3 -69.21 25.12 4.14
CA LYS A 3 -67.90 25.47 4.71
C LYS A 3 -67.17 26.38 3.72
N ARG A 4 -67.01 27.65 4.09
CA ARG A 4 -66.25 28.66 3.35
C ARG A 4 -64.76 28.33 3.52
N ILE A 5 -64.10 27.86 2.46
CA ILE A 5 -62.64 27.66 2.45
C ILE A 5 -62.00 29.05 2.35
N THR A 6 -61.51 29.57 3.46
CA THR A 6 -60.64 30.74 3.50
C THR A 6 -59.27 30.34 2.98
N ARG A 7 -58.93 30.79 1.77
CA ARG A 7 -57.56 30.75 1.25
C ARG A 7 -56.70 31.64 2.15
N THR A 8 -55.75 31.04 2.85
CA THR A 8 -54.68 31.79 3.51
C THR A 8 -53.86 32.53 2.44
N PRO A 9 -53.46 33.79 2.70
CA PRO A 9 -52.59 34.52 1.79
C PRO A 9 -51.28 33.75 1.64
N ARG A 10 -50.89 33.44 0.40
CA ARG A 10 -49.54 32.92 0.10
C ARG A 10 -48.56 33.98 0.58
N THR A 11 -47.77 33.66 1.59
CA THR A 11 -46.59 34.44 1.93
C THR A 11 -45.74 34.56 0.67
N PRO A 12 -45.23 35.76 0.32
CA PRO A 12 -44.34 35.89 -0.81
C PRO A 12 -43.17 34.95 -0.60
N VAL A 13 -43.00 34.03 -1.53
CA VAL A 13 -41.80 33.21 -1.70
C VAL A 13 -40.62 34.18 -1.62
N PRO A 14 -39.76 34.10 -0.59
CA PRO A 14 -38.67 35.03 -0.46
C PRO A 14 -37.81 35.07 -1.74
N PRO A 15 -37.25 36.23 -2.10
CA PRO A 15 -36.53 36.42 -3.38
C PRO A 15 -35.29 35.52 -3.55
N TRP A 16 -34.84 34.86 -2.48
CA TRP A 16 -33.75 33.88 -2.49
C TRP A 16 -34.21 32.43 -2.74
N GLU A 17 -35.51 32.13 -2.68
CA GLU A 17 -36.05 30.79 -2.92
C GLU A 17 -35.89 30.42 -4.42
N GLY A 18 -34.84 29.67 -4.73
CA GLY A 18 -34.40 29.34 -6.09
C GLY A 18 -33.00 29.82 -6.46
N GLN A 19 -32.36 30.66 -5.63
CA GLN A 19 -30.95 31.02 -5.80
C GLN A 19 -30.06 29.85 -5.34
N ARG A 20 -29.17 29.40 -6.21
CA ARG A 20 -28.14 28.41 -5.87
C ARG A 20 -26.92 29.14 -5.32
N PHE A 21 -26.68 29.02 -4.02
CA PHE A 21 -25.55 29.64 -3.32
C PHE A 21 -24.22 28.88 -3.51
N GLY A 22 -24.20 27.84 -4.35
CA GLY A 22 -22.99 27.09 -4.66
C GLY A 22 -23.04 26.41 -6.02
N ARG A 23 -21.85 26.19 -6.59
CA ARG A 23 -21.64 25.34 -7.77
C ARG A 23 -20.66 24.23 -7.42
N ASP A 24 -20.94 23.02 -7.88
CA ASP A 24 -20.05 21.86 -7.75
C ASP A 24 -19.66 21.41 -9.16
N TRP A 25 -18.35 21.39 -9.42
CA TRP A 25 -17.77 20.96 -10.68
C TRP A 25 -16.91 19.73 -10.44
N ILE A 26 -17.19 18.66 -11.19
CA ILE A 26 -16.44 17.41 -11.12
C ILE A 26 -15.80 17.17 -12.49
N PHE A 27 -14.48 17.18 -12.50
CA PHE A 27 -13.67 16.94 -13.69
C PHE A 27 -13.09 15.53 -13.62
N LEU A 28 -13.57 14.70 -14.54
CA LEU A 28 -13.12 13.32 -14.71
C LEU A 28 -12.05 13.24 -15.80
N ILE A 29 -10.83 12.89 -15.42
CA ILE A 29 -9.69 12.81 -16.35
C ILE A 29 -9.44 11.36 -16.73
N LEU A 30 -10.03 10.95 -17.86
CA LEU A 30 -9.91 9.57 -18.38
C LEU A 30 -8.92 9.43 -19.55
N HIS A 31 -8.60 10.50 -20.29
CA HIS A 31 -7.92 10.43 -21.59
C HIS A 31 -7.02 11.64 -21.91
N ASP A 32 -6.35 11.61 -23.08
CA ASP A 32 -5.44 12.63 -23.66
C ASP A 32 -6.00 14.06 -23.67
N SER A 33 -7.30 14.21 -23.47
CA SER A 33 -8.00 15.48 -23.38
C SER A 33 -7.90 16.11 -21.98
N ALA A 34 -6.93 15.67 -21.16
CA ALA A 34 -6.72 16.17 -19.79
C ALA A 34 -6.40 17.67 -19.74
N LEU A 35 -5.69 18.22 -20.72
CA LEU A 35 -5.15 19.57 -20.64
C LEU A 35 -6.24 20.65 -20.68
N TRP A 36 -7.26 20.48 -21.55
CA TRP A 36 -8.38 21.43 -21.63
C TRP A 36 -9.32 21.32 -20.42
N LEU A 37 -9.53 20.11 -19.89
CA LEU A 37 -10.31 19.89 -18.66
C LEU A 37 -9.64 20.58 -17.47
N LEU A 38 -8.32 20.45 -17.37
CA LEU A 38 -7.53 21.11 -16.34
C LEU A 38 -7.61 22.63 -16.50
N SER A 39 -7.42 23.18 -17.71
CA SER A 39 -7.62 24.61 -17.94
C SER A 39 -9.03 25.08 -17.58
N THR A 40 -10.06 24.26 -17.85
CA THR A 40 -11.44 24.57 -17.47
C THR A 40 -11.63 24.55 -15.95
N ALA A 41 -11.00 23.60 -15.24
CA ALA A 41 -11.02 23.54 -13.79
C ALA A 41 -10.39 24.79 -13.15
N VAL A 42 -9.24 25.27 -13.68
CA VAL A 42 -8.64 26.56 -13.29
C VAL A 42 -9.63 27.69 -13.53
N LEU A 43 -10.22 27.77 -14.73
CA LEU A 43 -11.15 28.83 -15.06
C LEU A 43 -12.37 28.84 -14.13
N GLN A 44 -12.91 27.66 -13.76
CA GLN A 44 -14.03 27.60 -12.82
C GLN A 44 -13.64 28.00 -11.39
N LEU A 45 -12.42 27.69 -10.96
CA LEU A 45 -11.92 28.12 -9.65
C LEU A 45 -11.62 29.63 -9.62
N CYS A 46 -11.11 30.19 -10.72
CA CYS A 46 -10.80 31.62 -10.86
C CYS A 46 -12.03 32.49 -11.21
N HIS A 47 -13.07 31.94 -11.85
CA HIS A 47 -14.23 32.71 -12.33
C HIS A 47 -15.56 32.00 -12.03
N PRO A 48 -16.02 32.01 -10.77
CA PRO A 48 -17.28 31.41 -10.36
C PRO A 48 -18.48 32.27 -10.82
N GLY A 49 -18.72 32.43 -12.13
CA GLY A 49 -19.81 33.33 -12.54
C GLY A 49 -20.14 33.46 -14.02
N GLU A 50 -19.15 33.59 -14.91
CA GLU A 50 -19.37 34.39 -16.14
C GLU A 50 -19.16 33.64 -17.47
N PHE A 51 -19.58 32.39 -17.58
CA PHE A 51 -19.67 31.72 -18.89
C PHE A 51 -21.03 31.93 -19.60
N TYR A 52 -21.78 32.97 -19.22
CA TYR A 52 -22.79 33.54 -20.10
C TYR A 52 -22.18 34.77 -20.77
N PRO A 53 -22.04 34.80 -22.11
CA PRO A 53 -21.77 36.03 -22.83
C PRO A 53 -23.01 36.92 -22.69
N ALA A 54 -23.16 37.59 -21.55
CA ALA A 54 -24.15 38.64 -21.40
C ALA A 54 -23.63 39.84 -22.20
N PRO A 55 -24.35 40.28 -23.25
CA PRO A 55 -23.98 41.49 -23.94
C PRO A 55 -24.22 42.67 -22.99
N THR A 56 -23.23 43.56 -22.89
CA THR A 56 -23.41 44.98 -22.53
C THR A 56 -23.81 45.34 -21.09
N ASN A 57 -23.01 44.99 -20.08
CA ASN A 57 -23.04 45.77 -18.82
C ASN A 57 -21.62 46.19 -18.38
N PRO A 58 -21.24 47.48 -18.50
CA PRO A 58 -19.86 47.95 -18.31
C PRO A 58 -19.51 48.29 -16.85
N GLY A 59 -20.18 47.69 -15.87
CA GLY A 59 -20.09 48.09 -14.46
C GLY A 59 -19.14 47.26 -13.58
N PHE A 60 -18.47 46.24 -14.10
CA PHE A 60 -17.56 45.41 -13.30
C PHE A 60 -16.11 45.74 -13.66
N GLU A 61 -15.43 46.41 -12.74
CA GLU A 61 -13.99 46.65 -12.79
C GLU A 61 -13.24 45.33 -12.93
N SER A 62 -12.23 45.33 -13.80
CA SER A 62 -11.37 44.19 -14.10
C SER A 62 -10.84 43.54 -12.82
N ILE A 63 -11.32 42.34 -12.51
CA ILE A 63 -10.75 41.50 -11.46
C ILE A 63 -9.28 41.26 -11.83
N ASN A 64 -8.36 41.62 -10.94
CA ASN A 64 -6.92 41.55 -11.19
C ASN A 64 -6.49 40.08 -11.18
N LEU A 65 -6.45 39.45 -12.36
CA LEU A 65 -6.17 38.01 -12.54
C LEU A 65 -4.82 37.56 -11.94
N SER A 66 -3.86 38.47 -11.77
CA SER A 66 -2.47 38.12 -11.44
C SER A 66 -2.27 37.46 -10.06
N SER A 67 -3.15 37.70 -9.08
CA SER A 67 -3.01 37.13 -7.74
C SER A 67 -3.81 35.84 -7.50
N GLU A 68 -4.83 35.55 -8.31
CA GLU A 68 -5.67 34.35 -8.17
C GLU A 68 -5.18 33.17 -9.02
N ILE A 69 -4.54 33.46 -10.15
CA ILE A 69 -3.89 32.46 -11.02
C ILE A 69 -2.93 31.54 -10.23
N PRO A 70 -2.10 32.04 -9.28
CA PRO A 70 -1.17 31.20 -8.54
C PRO A 70 -1.82 30.03 -7.77
N ALA A 71 -2.95 30.23 -7.08
CA ALA A 71 -3.59 29.15 -6.32
C ALA A 71 -4.18 28.07 -7.23
N ALA A 72 -4.86 28.47 -8.30
CA ALA A 72 -5.42 27.52 -9.25
C ALA A 72 -4.31 26.78 -10.03
N GLU A 73 -3.22 27.45 -10.37
CA GLU A 73 -2.04 26.82 -10.96
C GLU A 73 -1.34 25.87 -9.99
N VAL A 74 -1.26 26.21 -8.70
CA VAL A 74 -0.72 25.32 -7.66
C VAL A 74 -1.61 24.09 -7.51
N PHE A 75 -2.93 24.25 -7.41
CA PHE A 75 -3.91 23.16 -7.33
C PHE A 75 -3.73 22.14 -8.48
N ILE A 76 -3.62 22.63 -9.71
CA ILE A 76 -3.40 21.79 -10.89
C ILE A 76 -1.98 21.26 -10.97
N GLY A 77 -1.00 22.07 -10.60
CA GLY A 77 0.40 21.69 -10.52
C GLY A 77 0.60 20.49 -9.61
N ILE A 78 -0.03 20.49 -8.42
CA ILE A 78 0.00 19.39 -7.46
C ILE A 78 -0.65 18.14 -8.07
N PHE A 79 -1.84 18.27 -8.65
CA PHE A 79 -2.51 17.13 -9.27
C PHE A 79 -1.71 16.51 -10.42
N ARG A 80 -1.00 17.30 -11.23
CA ARG A 80 -0.26 16.83 -12.41
C ARG A 80 1.15 16.31 -12.11
N SER A 81 1.84 16.93 -11.16
CA SER A 81 3.27 16.74 -10.96
C SER A 81 3.62 15.42 -10.27
N ALA A 82 4.91 15.07 -10.26
CA ALA A 82 5.39 13.94 -9.47
C ALA A 82 5.31 14.33 -7.99
N TRP A 83 4.50 13.60 -7.22
CA TRP A 83 4.19 13.94 -5.83
C TRP A 83 5.45 14.09 -4.98
N ASP A 84 6.46 13.25 -5.21
CA ASP A 84 7.71 13.24 -4.44
C ASP A 84 8.61 14.47 -4.70
N ARG A 85 8.30 15.28 -5.72
CA ARG A 85 9.06 16.51 -6.06
C ARG A 85 8.41 17.77 -5.52
N LEU A 86 7.19 17.68 -5.01
CA LEU A 86 6.49 18.84 -4.49
C LEU A 86 6.99 19.16 -3.07
N PRO A 87 7.31 20.43 -2.78
CA PRO A 87 7.51 20.83 -1.40
C PRO A 87 6.19 20.63 -0.65
N ARG A 88 6.25 19.89 0.47
CA ARG A 88 5.07 19.53 1.26
C ARG A 88 4.25 20.74 1.72
N SER A 89 4.91 21.87 1.90
CA SER A 89 4.25 23.13 2.24
C SER A 89 3.24 23.62 1.19
N LEU A 90 3.29 23.12 -0.04
CA LEU A 90 2.33 23.48 -1.10
C LEU A 90 1.14 22.51 -1.19
N ILE A 91 1.28 21.26 -0.72
CA ILE A 91 0.37 20.16 -1.04
C ILE A 91 -1.01 20.40 -0.43
N ASN A 92 -1.09 20.99 0.77
CA ASN A 92 -2.35 21.49 1.34
C ASN A 92 -2.06 22.87 1.90
N GLN A 93 -2.68 23.88 1.28
CA GLN A 93 -2.58 25.26 1.72
C GLN A 93 -3.99 25.82 1.80
N VAL A 94 -4.31 26.41 2.94
CA VAL A 94 -5.34 27.44 3.01
C VAL A 94 -4.68 28.74 2.58
N THR A 95 -5.05 29.22 1.39
CA THR A 95 -4.56 30.53 0.92
C THR A 95 -5.68 31.55 1.06
N ALA A 96 -5.62 32.34 2.13
CA ALA A 96 -6.48 33.50 2.30
C ALA A 96 -5.93 34.65 1.44
N TYR A 97 -6.63 34.98 0.36
CA TYR A 97 -6.26 36.12 -0.48
C TYR A 97 -6.95 37.38 0.04
N LYS A 98 -6.13 38.39 0.41
CA LYS A 98 -6.61 39.77 0.54
C LYS A 98 -6.67 40.38 -0.85
N SER A 99 -7.87 40.64 -1.37
CA SER A 99 -8.00 41.47 -2.57
C SER A 99 -7.49 42.88 -2.28
N PHE A 100 -7.05 43.60 -3.32
CA PHE A 100 -6.57 44.99 -3.22
C PHE A 100 -7.63 45.93 -2.62
N ASP A 101 -8.92 45.60 -2.81
CA ASP A 101 -9.99 46.18 -2.02
C ASP A 101 -10.04 45.46 -0.67
N SER A 102 -9.51 46.13 0.36
CA SER A 102 -9.39 45.67 1.77
C SER A 102 -10.64 45.04 2.38
N LYS A 103 -11.79 45.15 1.72
CA LYS A 103 -13.11 44.67 2.13
C LYS A 103 -13.49 43.30 1.56
N ARG A 104 -12.88 42.83 0.46
CA ARG A 104 -13.18 41.51 -0.14
C ARG A 104 -12.07 40.52 0.15
N ARG A 105 -12.41 39.47 0.90
CA ARG A 105 -11.56 38.31 1.12
C ARG A 105 -12.26 37.11 0.53
N ASP A 106 -11.55 36.46 -0.39
CA ASP A 106 -11.91 35.17 -0.92
C ASP A 106 -11.05 34.13 -0.22
N PHE A 107 -11.70 33.04 0.15
CA PHE A 107 -11.09 31.93 0.87
C PHE A 107 -10.97 30.75 -0.08
N ILE A 108 -9.73 30.29 -0.30
CA ILE A 108 -9.44 29.13 -1.12
C ILE A 108 -8.81 28.05 -0.24
N CYS A 109 -9.45 26.89 -0.20
CA CYS A 109 -8.89 25.67 0.39
C CYS A 109 -8.75 24.60 -0.67
N GLN A 110 -7.71 23.79 -0.53
CA GLN A 110 -7.51 22.62 -1.36
C GLN A 110 -7.08 21.44 -0.50
N PHE A 111 -7.57 20.27 -0.89
CA PHE A 111 -7.24 18.99 -0.31
C PHE A 111 -6.87 18.02 -1.42
N HIS A 112 -5.76 17.31 -1.24
CA HIS A 112 -5.24 16.37 -2.21
C HIS A 112 -4.99 15.03 -1.54
N THR A 113 -5.49 13.96 -2.15
CA THR A 113 -5.17 12.59 -1.72
C THR A 113 -4.75 11.73 -2.90
N ARG A 114 -3.89 10.76 -2.61
CA ARG A 114 -3.40 9.75 -3.56
C ARG A 114 -3.58 8.36 -2.97
N PHE A 115 -3.88 7.40 -3.83
CA PHE A 115 -4.01 6.00 -3.45
C PHE A 115 -3.62 5.10 -4.62
N LEU A 116 -3.43 3.81 -4.32
CA LEU A 116 -3.11 2.80 -5.32
C LEU A 116 -4.38 2.03 -5.67
N VAL A 117 -4.59 1.84 -6.97
CA VAL A 117 -5.61 0.94 -7.49
C VAL A 117 -4.92 -0.24 -8.15
N ILE A 118 -5.38 -1.45 -7.80
CA ILE A 118 -4.98 -2.67 -8.50
C ILE A 118 -6.07 -3.01 -9.49
N MET A 119 -5.69 -3.16 -10.75
CA MET A 119 -6.58 -3.71 -11.76
C MET A 119 -6.00 -5.04 -12.27
N PRO A 120 -6.84 -6.07 -12.42
CA PRO A 120 -6.45 -7.22 -13.21
C PRO A 120 -6.18 -6.73 -14.64
N LYS A 121 -5.07 -7.17 -15.24
CA LYS A 121 -4.73 -6.76 -16.61
C LYS A 121 -5.83 -7.22 -17.56
N GLU A 122 -6.70 -6.30 -17.98
CA GLU A 122 -7.64 -6.56 -19.07
C GLU A 122 -6.84 -6.77 -20.36
N PRO A 123 -7.30 -7.65 -21.27
CA PRO A 123 -6.64 -7.89 -22.55
C PRO A 123 -6.54 -6.57 -23.33
N GLU A 124 -5.29 -6.09 -23.44
CA GLU A 124 -4.79 -4.89 -24.12
C GLU A 124 -5.82 -4.07 -24.92
N LYS A 125 -6.57 -3.19 -24.24
CA LYS A 125 -6.83 -1.88 -24.84
C LYS A 125 -5.61 -1.05 -24.51
N LYS A 126 -4.77 -0.78 -25.52
CA LYS A 126 -3.60 0.11 -25.43
C LYS A 126 -4.07 1.53 -25.06
N SER A 127 -4.37 1.77 -23.79
CA SER A 127 -4.51 3.13 -23.27
C SER A 127 -3.11 3.72 -23.25
N ARG A 128 -2.92 4.79 -24.03
CA ARG A 128 -1.67 5.53 -23.97
C ARG A 128 -1.61 6.19 -22.59
N PRO A 129 -0.47 6.10 -21.87
CA PRO A 129 -0.30 6.85 -20.64
C PRO A 129 -0.49 8.32 -20.97
N ILE A 130 -1.30 9.01 -20.15
CA ILE A 130 -1.55 10.45 -20.32
C ILE A 130 -0.23 11.16 -20.01
N SER A 131 0.50 11.55 -21.06
CA SER A 131 1.88 12.06 -20.95
C SER A 131 2.03 13.30 -20.08
N CYS A 132 0.93 13.99 -19.78
CA CYS A 132 0.90 15.20 -18.96
C CYS A 132 0.63 14.96 -17.47
N LEU A 133 0.40 13.71 -17.04
CA LEU A 133 0.21 13.33 -15.64
C LEU A 133 1.35 12.43 -15.19
N ALA A 134 2.14 12.90 -14.23
CA ALA A 134 3.14 12.07 -13.59
C ALA A 134 2.42 11.15 -12.58
N ARG A 135 2.14 9.92 -13.00
CA ARG A 135 1.59 8.85 -12.17
C ARG A 135 2.58 7.69 -12.12
N HIS A 136 2.70 7.08 -10.95
CA HIS A 136 3.42 5.82 -10.81
C HIS A 136 2.54 4.66 -11.27
N SER A 137 3.12 3.75 -12.05
CA SER A 137 2.47 2.52 -12.45
C SER A 137 3.49 1.38 -12.52
N GLY A 138 3.05 0.17 -12.24
CA GLY A 138 3.86 -1.03 -12.33
C GLY A 138 3.02 -2.28 -12.54
N GLU A 139 3.64 -3.35 -13.01
CA GLU A 139 2.99 -4.66 -13.14
C GLU A 139 3.76 -5.67 -12.29
N ILE A 140 3.03 -6.62 -11.71
CA ILE A 140 3.60 -7.78 -11.05
C ILE A 140 2.84 -9.03 -11.46
N ILE A 141 3.55 -10.14 -11.58
CA ILE A 141 2.93 -11.43 -11.88
C ILE A 141 2.74 -12.15 -10.54
N SER A 142 1.50 -12.50 -10.20
CA SER A 142 1.24 -13.35 -9.05
C SER A 142 1.73 -14.77 -9.36
N PRO A 143 2.68 -15.33 -8.59
CA PRO A 143 3.26 -16.65 -8.88
C PRO A 143 2.24 -17.79 -8.68
N SER A 144 1.26 -17.62 -7.79
CA SER A 144 0.23 -18.62 -7.49
C SER A 144 -0.86 -18.68 -8.58
N THR A 145 -1.35 -17.54 -9.01
CA THR A 145 -2.46 -17.43 -9.97
C THR A 145 -2.01 -17.24 -11.41
N LYS A 146 -0.73 -16.89 -11.62
CA LYS A 146 -0.15 -16.41 -12.89
C LYS A 146 -0.84 -15.17 -13.46
N GLN A 147 -1.66 -14.50 -12.65
CA GLN A 147 -2.34 -13.29 -13.04
C GLN A 147 -1.39 -12.10 -12.96
N VAL A 148 -1.40 -11.26 -14.01
CA VAL A 148 -0.70 -9.98 -13.99
C VAL A 148 -1.56 -8.97 -13.24
N LEU A 149 -1.06 -8.52 -12.10
CA LEU A 149 -1.64 -7.44 -11.32
C LEU A 149 -0.97 -6.13 -11.75
N SER A 150 -1.79 -5.17 -12.16
CA SER A 150 -1.31 -3.84 -12.56
C SER A 150 -1.65 -2.84 -11.48
N PHE A 151 -0.64 -2.13 -10.96
CA PHE A 151 -0.78 -1.08 -9.98
C PHE A 151 -0.76 0.27 -10.67
N PHE A 152 -1.72 1.12 -10.30
CA PHE A 152 -1.79 2.49 -10.78
C PHE A 152 -1.99 3.43 -9.61
N GLU A 153 -1.16 4.46 -9.52
CA GLU A 153 -1.45 5.61 -8.68
C GLU A 153 -2.66 6.36 -9.26
N LYS A 154 -3.61 6.67 -8.39
CA LYS A 154 -4.78 7.50 -8.66
C LYS A 154 -4.81 8.64 -7.67
N ARG A 155 -5.31 9.79 -8.11
CA ARG A 155 -5.44 10.99 -7.28
C ARG A 155 -6.83 11.57 -7.32
N ILE A 156 -7.20 12.20 -6.21
CA ILE A 156 -8.36 13.07 -6.11
C ILE A 156 -7.90 14.37 -5.48
N SER A 157 -8.21 15.48 -6.15
CA SER A 157 -7.97 16.82 -5.63
C SER A 157 -9.30 17.54 -5.54
N THR A 158 -9.61 18.11 -4.40
CA THR A 158 -10.78 18.97 -4.23
C THR A 158 -10.32 20.34 -3.77
N ALA A 159 -10.81 21.39 -4.42
CA ALA A 159 -10.65 22.75 -3.96
C ALA A 159 -12.01 23.43 -3.82
N ILE A 160 -12.12 24.31 -2.84
CA ILE A 160 -13.24 25.22 -2.69
C ILE A 160 -12.73 26.65 -2.77
N ARG A 161 -13.48 27.49 -3.48
CA ARG A 161 -13.42 28.94 -3.36
C ARG A 161 -14.74 29.41 -2.76
N THR A 162 -14.69 30.26 -1.74
CA THR A 162 -15.90 30.83 -1.13
C THR A 162 -15.72 32.29 -0.74
N THR A 163 -16.79 33.08 -0.94
CA THR A 163 -16.85 34.49 -0.51
C THR A 163 -17.35 34.56 0.92
N TRP A 164 -16.44 34.64 1.89
CA TRP A 164 -16.82 34.66 3.32
C TRP A 164 -17.33 36.01 3.83
N HIS A 165 -17.12 37.08 3.06
CA HIS A 165 -17.51 38.43 3.43
C HIS A 165 -18.99 38.76 3.16
N LEU A 166 -19.69 37.93 2.38
CA LEU A 166 -21.11 38.09 2.06
C LEU A 166 -21.99 37.42 3.13
N GLU A 167 -23.18 37.98 3.36
CA GLU A 167 -24.22 37.38 4.21
C GLU A 167 -24.63 36.00 3.68
N PHE A 168 -24.70 35.87 2.35
CA PHE A 168 -24.90 34.61 1.66
C PHE A 168 -23.61 34.23 0.91
N PRO A 169 -22.76 33.34 1.47
CA PRO A 169 -21.52 32.96 0.83
C PRO A 169 -21.83 32.25 -0.49
N VAL A 170 -21.26 32.76 -1.59
CA VAL A 170 -21.23 32.04 -2.86
C VAL A 170 -19.96 31.21 -2.87
N PHE A 171 -20.10 29.91 -3.12
CA PHE A 171 -18.96 29.03 -3.24
C PHE A 171 -18.92 28.25 -4.55
N THR A 172 -17.71 27.92 -4.96
CA THR A 172 -17.46 27.02 -6.08
C THR A 172 -16.52 25.92 -5.61
N LEU A 173 -17.04 24.71 -5.66
CA LEU A 173 -16.33 23.49 -5.35
C LEU A 173 -15.87 22.86 -6.66
N VAL A 174 -14.59 22.50 -6.73
CA VAL A 174 -13.96 21.89 -7.90
C VAL A 174 -13.29 20.61 -7.43
N THR A 175 -13.73 19.46 -7.93
CA THR A 175 -13.06 18.17 -7.72
C THR A 175 -12.47 17.69 -9.05
N ILE A 176 -11.20 17.30 -9.03
CA ILE A 176 -10.50 16.66 -10.14
C ILE A 176 -10.18 15.23 -9.71
N SER A 177 -10.56 14.25 -10.52
CA SER A 177 -10.34 12.82 -10.23
C SER A 177 -9.85 12.05 -11.46
N ASP A 178 -9.00 11.05 -11.22
CA ASP A 178 -8.52 10.07 -12.22
C ASP A 178 -9.53 8.92 -12.48
N PHE A 179 -10.72 8.96 -11.85
CA PHE A 179 -11.77 7.93 -11.98
C PHE A 179 -13.16 8.51 -11.65
N SER A 180 -14.21 7.78 -12.06
CA SER A 180 -15.60 8.23 -11.90
C SER A 180 -15.94 8.37 -10.42
N TYR A 181 -16.33 9.58 -10.02
CA TYR A 181 -16.60 9.92 -8.63
C TYR A 181 -18.05 10.43 -8.47
N PRO A 182 -18.79 10.02 -7.43
CA PRO A 182 -20.18 10.45 -7.22
C PRO A 182 -20.27 11.96 -6.95
N SER A 183 -21.35 12.58 -7.43
CA SER A 183 -21.60 14.01 -7.24
C SER A 183 -21.93 14.40 -5.79
N ILE A 184 -21.84 15.69 -5.42
CA ILE A 184 -22.29 16.11 -4.08
C ILE A 184 -23.75 15.80 -3.82
N GLY A 185 -24.59 15.90 -4.87
CA GLY A 185 -26.02 15.63 -4.75
C GLY A 185 -26.28 14.19 -4.29
N THR A 186 -25.49 13.24 -4.78
CA THR A 186 -25.55 11.85 -4.33
C THR A 186 -25.01 11.66 -2.91
N ILE A 187 -23.98 12.42 -2.52
CA ILE A 187 -23.42 12.37 -1.16
C ILE A 187 -24.44 12.88 -0.12
N PHE A 188 -25.06 14.04 -0.36
CA PHE A 188 -26.09 14.59 0.52
C PHE A 188 -27.29 13.66 0.65
N HIS A 189 -27.70 13.02 -0.45
CA HIS A 189 -28.80 12.07 -0.44
C HIS A 189 -28.48 10.79 0.34
N ASN A 190 -27.20 10.38 0.40
CA ASN A 190 -26.76 9.18 1.12
C ASN A 190 -26.53 9.41 2.61
N LEU A 191 -26.09 10.60 3.00
CA LEU A 191 -25.80 10.93 4.40
C LEU A 191 -27.06 11.25 5.23
N ASP A 192 -28.25 11.21 4.61
CA ASP A 192 -29.53 11.68 5.18
C ASP A 192 -29.43 13.07 5.84
N LEU A 193 -28.39 13.81 5.46
CA LEU A 193 -28.27 15.23 5.63
C LEU A 193 -29.28 15.82 4.65
N GLN A 194 -30.57 15.81 5.03
CA GLN A 194 -31.45 16.83 4.51
C GLN A 194 -30.66 18.12 4.63
N PRO A 195 -30.44 18.89 3.54
CA PRO A 195 -29.76 20.16 3.62
C PRO A 195 -30.59 20.93 4.60
N SER A 196 -30.15 20.93 5.86
CA SER A 196 -30.99 21.41 6.92
C SER A 196 -31.22 22.84 6.49
N THR A 197 -32.48 23.20 6.32
CA THR A 197 -32.87 24.50 5.79
C THR A 197 -32.26 25.64 6.62
N ASN A 198 -31.67 25.30 7.77
CA ASN A 198 -30.92 26.10 8.72
C ASN A 198 -29.43 26.35 8.35
N LEU A 199 -28.85 25.66 7.36
CA LEU A 199 -27.51 25.96 6.81
C LEU A 199 -27.55 27.09 5.77
N VAL A 200 -28.73 27.38 5.22
CA VAL A 200 -28.90 28.43 4.21
C VAL A 200 -28.69 29.80 4.87
N GLY A 201 -27.63 30.50 4.47
CA GLY A 201 -27.30 31.86 4.95
C GLY A 201 -26.22 31.93 6.03
N LYS A 202 -25.60 30.82 6.45
CA LYS A 202 -24.43 30.87 7.33
C LYS A 202 -23.12 30.82 6.52
N PRO A 203 -22.13 31.71 6.78
CA PRO A 203 -20.82 31.71 6.14
C PRO A 203 -20.11 30.34 6.13
N SER A 204 -20.35 29.55 7.17
CA SER A 204 -19.80 28.19 7.37
C SER A 204 -20.39 27.13 6.45
N ALA A 205 -21.53 27.38 5.79
CA ALA A 205 -22.18 26.39 4.95
C ALA A 205 -21.28 25.89 3.81
N ALA A 206 -20.53 26.81 3.19
CA ALA A 206 -19.55 26.48 2.15
C ALA A 206 -18.44 25.57 2.67
N VAL A 207 -17.93 25.86 3.87
CA VAL A 207 -16.84 25.13 4.53
C VAL A 207 -17.29 23.73 4.90
N ASN A 208 -18.49 23.61 5.47
CA ASN A 208 -19.09 22.32 5.78
C ASN A 208 -19.30 21.49 4.51
N CYS A 209 -19.75 22.11 3.40
CA CYS A 209 -19.85 21.41 2.12
C CYS A 209 -18.49 20.90 1.62
N PHE A 210 -17.42 21.67 1.82
CA PHE A 210 -16.06 21.25 1.48
C PHE A 210 -15.56 20.12 2.37
N VAL A 211 -15.76 20.20 3.69
CA VAL A 211 -15.35 19.15 4.63
C VAL A 211 -16.12 17.85 4.37
N LEU A 212 -17.43 17.91 4.14
CA LEU A 212 -18.22 16.74 3.72
C LEU A 212 -17.72 16.15 2.39
N ARG A 213 -17.27 17.01 1.45
CA ARG A 213 -16.64 16.52 0.23
C ARG A 213 -15.33 15.82 0.53
N VAL A 214 -14.50 16.35 1.42
CA VAL A 214 -13.23 15.74 1.83
C VAL A 214 -13.49 14.38 2.51
N GLU A 215 -14.47 14.29 3.40
CA GLU A 215 -14.89 13.02 4.00
C GLU A 215 -15.27 11.98 2.94
N ALA A 216 -16.12 12.35 1.98
CA ALA A 216 -16.50 11.45 0.90
C ALA A 216 -15.30 11.02 0.04
N VAL A 217 -14.34 11.93 -0.18
CA VAL A 217 -13.10 11.64 -0.91
C VAL A 217 -12.26 10.61 -0.16
N PHE A 218 -12.21 10.70 1.18
CA PHE A 218 -11.58 9.69 2.02
C PHE A 218 -12.30 8.36 1.97
N ASP A 219 -13.63 8.34 2.01
CA ASP A 219 -14.40 7.09 1.93
C ASP A 219 -14.13 6.32 0.64
N GLU A 220 -14.03 7.02 -0.47
CA GLU A 220 -13.67 6.42 -1.75
C GLU A 220 -12.21 5.94 -1.78
N ALA A 221 -11.28 6.72 -1.25
CA ALA A 221 -9.88 6.31 -1.12
C ALA A 221 -9.73 5.06 -0.23
N LEU A 222 -10.47 5.00 0.89
CA LEU A 222 -10.56 3.86 1.79
C LEU A 222 -11.14 2.63 1.11
N LEU A 223 -12.17 2.79 0.28
CA LEU A 223 -12.71 1.69 -0.52
C LEU A 223 -11.64 1.10 -1.45
N HIS A 224 -10.87 1.96 -2.13
CA HIS A 224 -9.79 1.50 -2.99
C HIS A 224 -8.62 0.86 -2.23
N TRP A 225 -8.22 1.41 -1.07
CA TRP A 225 -7.20 0.78 -0.23
C TRP A 225 -7.66 -0.57 0.32
N ASN A 226 -8.91 -0.70 0.75
CA ASN A 226 -9.45 -1.99 1.18
C ASN A 226 -9.50 -3.00 0.02
N SER A 227 -9.93 -2.56 -1.17
CA SER A 227 -9.91 -3.39 -2.38
C SER A 227 -8.50 -3.84 -2.74
N LEU A 228 -7.49 -2.98 -2.59
CA LEU A 228 -6.08 -3.34 -2.76
C LEU A 228 -5.68 -4.46 -1.80
N LEU A 229 -6.05 -4.38 -0.53
CA LEU A 229 -5.75 -5.42 0.46
C LEU A 229 -6.46 -6.74 0.15
N ASP A 230 -7.70 -6.68 -0.32
CA ASP A 230 -8.47 -7.87 -0.71
C ASP A 230 -7.85 -8.56 -1.93
N VAL A 231 -7.39 -7.77 -2.91
CA VAL A 231 -6.68 -8.31 -4.09
C VAL A 231 -5.34 -8.93 -3.67
N VAL A 232 -4.57 -8.27 -2.81
CA VAL A 232 -3.33 -8.82 -2.26
C VAL A 232 -3.59 -10.14 -1.53
N ASP A 233 -4.63 -10.21 -0.70
CA ASP A 233 -5.02 -11.45 -0.03
C ASP A 233 -5.36 -12.57 -1.01
N SER A 234 -6.18 -12.26 -2.01
CA SER A 234 -6.58 -13.24 -3.03
C SER A 234 -5.37 -13.73 -3.84
N SER A 235 -4.40 -12.86 -4.09
CA SER A 235 -3.19 -13.18 -4.85
C SER A 235 -2.18 -14.03 -4.10
N LEU A 236 -2.25 -14.05 -2.77
CA LEU A 236 -1.36 -14.87 -1.95
C LEU A 236 -1.77 -16.36 -1.94
N ASP A 237 -3.04 -16.71 -2.26
CA ASP A 237 -3.63 -18.08 -2.24
C ASP A 237 -3.14 -18.96 -1.07
N VAL A 238 -2.85 -18.38 0.10
CA VAL A 238 -2.44 -19.12 1.31
C VAL A 238 -3.67 -19.54 2.09
N GLY A 239 -4.52 -20.35 1.46
CA GLY A 239 -5.65 -21.01 2.11
C GLY A 239 -5.24 -22.33 2.78
N LEU A 240 -6.08 -22.83 3.69
CA LEU A 240 -5.88 -24.17 4.28
C LEU A 240 -5.78 -25.26 3.19
N ALA A 241 -6.56 -25.12 2.12
CA ALA A 241 -6.53 -26.04 0.98
C ALA A 241 -5.17 -26.05 0.26
N SER A 242 -4.49 -24.91 0.13
CA SER A 242 -3.17 -24.86 -0.50
C SER A 242 -2.08 -25.44 0.40
N ILE A 243 -2.20 -25.28 1.72
CA ILE A 243 -1.29 -25.88 2.71
C ILE A 243 -1.45 -27.42 2.77
N LEU A 244 -2.66 -27.93 2.64
CA LEU A 244 -2.95 -29.37 2.70
C LEU A 244 -2.46 -30.12 1.45
N SER A 245 -2.47 -29.48 0.28
CA SER A 245 -1.93 -30.07 -0.94
C SER A 245 -0.39 -30.07 -0.89
N HIS A 246 0.24 -31.23 -1.11
CA HIS A 246 1.69 -31.34 -1.08
C HIS A 246 2.37 -30.50 -2.17
N GLU A 247 1.81 -30.48 -3.37
CA GLU A 247 2.34 -29.73 -4.51
C GLU A 247 2.30 -28.22 -4.26
N LYS A 248 1.13 -27.66 -3.91
CA LYS A 248 1.02 -26.22 -3.59
C LYS A 248 1.84 -25.81 -2.36
N ARG A 249 1.96 -26.68 -1.36
CA ARG A 249 2.83 -26.40 -0.21
C ARG A 249 4.29 -26.29 -0.62
N LEU A 250 4.77 -27.14 -1.53
CA LEU A 250 6.13 -27.03 -2.05
C LEU A 250 6.33 -25.75 -2.87
N SER A 251 5.34 -25.33 -3.66
CA SER A 251 5.42 -24.10 -4.44
C SER A 251 5.35 -22.82 -3.58
N ILE A 252 4.77 -22.89 -2.39
CA ILE A 252 4.78 -21.77 -1.41
C ILE A 252 6.09 -21.77 -0.60
N MET A 253 6.66 -22.94 -0.32
CA MET A 253 7.82 -23.08 0.57
C MET A 253 9.17 -22.94 -0.15
N TYR A 254 9.21 -23.24 -1.45
CA TYR A 254 10.39 -23.11 -2.27
C TYR A 254 10.14 -22.20 -3.45
N ASP A 255 11.10 -21.32 -3.68
CA ASP A 255 11.07 -20.45 -4.83
C ASP A 255 11.54 -21.17 -6.10
N ASP A 256 11.17 -20.60 -7.24
CA ASP A 256 11.68 -20.99 -8.55
C ASP A 256 13.12 -20.52 -8.73
N THR A 257 13.78 -20.98 -9.79
CA THR A 257 15.17 -20.57 -10.11
C THR A 257 15.32 -19.07 -10.36
N GLU A 258 14.24 -18.40 -10.73
CA GLU A 258 14.19 -16.96 -11.03
C GLU A 258 13.80 -16.09 -9.81
N LEU A 259 13.54 -16.71 -8.65
CA LEU A 259 13.14 -16.02 -7.42
C LEU A 259 11.83 -15.21 -7.55
N SER A 260 10.90 -15.66 -8.39
CA SER A 260 9.65 -14.98 -8.70
C SER A 260 8.77 -14.78 -7.47
N LEU A 261 8.76 -15.74 -6.54
CA LEU A 261 7.98 -15.66 -5.30
C LEU A 261 8.59 -14.68 -4.29
N SER A 262 9.92 -14.65 -4.19
CA SER A 262 10.65 -13.68 -3.37
C SER A 262 10.47 -12.25 -3.87
N GLU A 263 10.57 -12.04 -5.20
CA GLU A 263 10.29 -10.75 -5.83
C GLU A 263 8.85 -10.32 -5.56
N PHE A 264 7.88 -11.23 -5.72
CA PHE A 264 6.48 -10.98 -5.43
C PHE A 264 6.26 -10.51 -3.98
N TYR A 265 6.76 -11.25 -3.00
CA TYR A 265 6.62 -10.87 -1.59
C TYR A 265 7.32 -9.55 -1.27
N PHE A 266 8.48 -9.27 -1.88
CA PHE A 266 9.18 -8.00 -1.71
C PHE A 266 8.33 -6.84 -2.21
N VAL A 267 7.87 -6.88 -3.46
CA VAL A 267 7.09 -5.79 -4.05
C VAL A 267 5.78 -5.57 -3.31
N VAL A 268 5.05 -6.64 -2.94
CA VAL A 268 3.79 -6.49 -2.18
C VAL A 268 4.06 -5.87 -0.81
N THR A 269 5.14 -6.27 -0.12
CA THR A 269 5.52 -5.66 1.17
C THR A 269 5.78 -4.16 1.01
N GLU A 270 6.51 -3.76 -0.03
CA GLU A 270 6.80 -2.36 -0.33
C GLU A 270 5.55 -1.57 -0.70
N VAL A 271 4.64 -2.15 -1.50
CA VAL A 271 3.34 -1.56 -1.83
C VAL A 271 2.49 -1.32 -0.59
N LEU A 272 2.42 -2.28 0.34
CA LEU A 272 1.69 -2.12 1.60
C LEU A 272 2.31 -1.03 2.47
N ARG A 273 3.64 -0.92 2.50
CA ARG A 273 4.34 0.17 3.19
C ARG A 273 3.98 1.53 2.61
N PHE A 274 4.05 1.68 1.28
CA PHE A 274 3.66 2.93 0.62
C PHE A 274 2.20 3.28 0.86
N ALA A 275 1.30 2.30 0.81
CA ALA A 275 -0.11 2.53 1.13
C ALA A 275 -0.28 3.04 2.57
N SER A 276 0.39 2.44 3.55
CA SER A 276 0.40 2.91 4.95
C SER A 276 0.88 4.35 5.06
N ASP A 277 1.99 4.67 4.40
CA ASP A 277 2.59 6.01 4.44
C ASP A 277 1.67 7.06 3.80
N TRP A 278 1.01 6.73 2.68
CA TRP A 278 0.08 7.66 2.01
C TRP A 278 -1.20 7.91 2.80
N VAL A 279 -1.71 6.89 3.52
CA VAL A 279 -2.86 7.07 4.42
C VAL A 279 -2.46 7.97 5.59
N LYS A 280 -1.28 7.76 6.21
CA LYS A 280 -0.76 8.61 7.29
C LYS A 280 -0.54 10.05 6.84
N GLU A 281 0.02 10.22 5.64
CA GLU A 281 0.21 11.53 5.01
C GLU A 281 -1.13 12.22 4.82
N SER A 282 -2.12 11.55 4.21
CA SER A 282 -3.46 12.10 3.98
C SER A 282 -4.16 12.50 5.29
N LEU A 283 -4.06 11.69 6.35
CA LEU A 283 -4.62 12.02 7.67
C LEU A 283 -3.96 13.26 8.30
N LYS A 284 -2.64 13.33 8.24
CA LYS A 284 -1.90 14.48 8.76
C LYS A 284 -2.28 15.76 8.01
N ASP A 285 -2.41 15.63 6.70
CA ASP A 285 -2.81 16.69 5.79
C ASP A 285 -4.24 17.17 6.06
N LEU A 286 -5.17 16.25 6.36
CA LEU A 286 -6.52 16.58 6.81
C LEU A 286 -6.52 17.38 8.11
N GLY A 287 -5.80 16.91 9.15
CA GLY A 287 -5.72 17.61 10.43
C GLY A 287 -5.11 19.01 10.29
N ALA A 288 -4.06 19.15 9.46
CA ALA A 288 -3.47 20.46 9.16
C ALA A 288 -4.46 21.39 8.44
N LEU A 289 -5.21 20.88 7.46
CA LEU A 289 -6.23 21.63 6.74
C LEU A 289 -7.36 22.10 7.66
N LEU A 290 -7.89 21.21 8.51
CA LEU A 290 -8.94 21.56 9.47
C LEU A 290 -8.48 22.62 10.47
N TRP A 291 -7.24 22.49 10.98
CA TRP A 291 -6.63 23.48 11.86
C TRP A 291 -6.49 24.86 11.17
N GLU A 292 -6.05 24.90 9.91
CA GLU A 292 -5.92 26.14 9.15
C GLU A 292 -7.28 26.80 8.87
N ILE A 293 -8.31 26.00 8.57
CA ILE A 293 -9.70 26.48 8.40
C ILE A 293 -10.21 27.10 9.70
N GLU A 294 -10.03 26.42 10.83
CA GLU A 294 -10.46 26.90 12.14
C GLU A 294 -9.77 28.23 12.50
N LEU A 295 -8.46 28.31 12.27
CA LEU A 295 -7.68 29.52 12.55
C LEU A 295 -8.19 30.73 11.76
N GLU A 296 -8.50 30.55 10.47
CA GLU A 296 -9.01 31.65 9.64
C GLU A 296 -10.45 32.04 10.03
N GLU A 297 -11.28 31.08 10.42
CA GLU A 297 -12.63 31.37 10.93
C GLU A 297 -12.57 32.22 12.21
N GLN A 298 -11.68 31.89 13.15
CA GLN A 298 -11.43 32.67 14.37
C GLN A 298 -10.94 34.09 14.04
N PHE A 299 -10.00 34.22 13.10
CA PHE A 299 -9.46 35.52 12.70
C PHE A 299 -10.54 36.45 12.12
N ILE A 300 -11.49 35.91 11.38
CA ILE A 300 -12.59 36.67 10.76
C ILE A 300 -13.62 37.08 11.79
N MET A 301 -13.93 36.23 12.76
CA MET A 301 -14.79 36.56 13.89
C MET A 301 -14.29 37.79 14.64
N ILE A 302 -13.00 37.82 14.98
CA ILE A 302 -12.34 38.95 15.65
C ILE A 302 -12.38 40.21 14.77
N SER A 303 -12.22 40.05 13.46
CA SER A 303 -12.29 41.16 12.50
C SER A 303 -13.70 41.74 12.35
N ARG A 304 -14.76 40.96 12.62
CA ARG A 304 -16.16 41.42 12.58
C ARG A 304 -16.57 42.13 13.86
N SER A 305 -16.21 41.59 15.03
CA SER A 305 -16.55 42.19 16.32
C SER A 305 -15.92 43.57 16.51
N SER A 306 -14.72 43.78 15.98
CA SER A 306 -14.04 45.09 16.02
C SER A 306 -14.67 46.18 15.14
N ARG A 307 -15.61 45.82 14.25
CA ARG A 307 -16.21 46.75 13.28
C ARG A 307 -17.63 47.19 13.67
N SER A 308 -18.28 46.50 14.60
CA SER A 308 -19.65 46.79 15.02
C SER A 308 -19.79 47.87 16.09
N GLU A 309 -18.70 48.43 16.63
CA GLU A 309 -18.78 49.49 17.64
C GLU A 309 -19.20 50.87 17.09
N SER A 310 -19.26 51.07 15.76
CA SER A 310 -19.55 52.38 15.16
C SER A 310 -20.83 52.49 14.33
N GLU A 311 -21.60 51.42 14.16
CA GLU A 311 -22.89 51.47 13.45
C GLU A 311 -23.98 50.85 14.33
N GLU A 312 -24.72 51.75 14.98
CA GLU A 312 -25.91 51.53 15.81
C GLU A 312 -27.05 50.94 14.93
N SER A 313 -26.91 49.67 14.53
CA SER A 313 -27.85 48.94 13.69
C SER A 313 -28.82 48.14 14.55
N CYS A 314 -30.10 48.49 14.45
CA CYS A 314 -31.28 48.08 15.23
C CYS A 314 -31.67 46.58 15.25
N TYR A 315 -30.76 45.64 15.03
CA TYR A 315 -31.02 44.22 15.28
C TYR A 315 -30.54 43.87 16.69
N ALA A 316 -31.38 44.23 17.65
CA ALA A 316 -31.19 43.94 19.06
C ALA A 316 -31.07 42.43 19.31
N ASP A 317 -30.02 42.05 20.03
CA ASP A 317 -30.01 41.06 21.11
C ASP A 317 -30.90 39.83 20.92
N ASP A 318 -30.51 38.92 20.02
CA ASP A 318 -30.79 37.51 20.26
C ASP A 318 -29.56 36.85 20.91
N PRO A 319 -29.51 36.73 22.25
CA PRO A 319 -28.44 36.03 22.97
C PRO A 319 -28.44 34.52 22.72
N SER A 320 -29.32 34.01 21.86
CA SER A 320 -29.22 32.68 21.28
C SER A 320 -28.34 32.62 20.02
N ALA A 321 -27.60 33.71 19.70
CA ALA A 321 -26.55 33.74 18.69
C ALA A 321 -25.73 32.46 18.77
N ASP A 322 -26.07 31.52 17.88
CA ASP A 322 -25.52 30.17 17.88
C ASP A 322 -24.00 30.27 17.99
N PRO A 323 -23.36 29.47 18.86
CA PRO A 323 -21.92 29.49 18.99
C PRO A 323 -21.26 29.36 17.60
N PRO A 324 -20.01 29.88 17.44
CA PRO A 324 -19.18 29.70 16.26
C PRO A 324 -19.47 28.35 15.62
N CYS A 325 -19.76 28.33 14.32
CA CYS A 325 -20.25 27.14 13.64
C CYS A 325 -19.33 25.93 13.90
N SER A 326 -19.70 25.21 14.95
CA SER A 326 -19.40 23.85 15.33
C SER A 326 -17.98 23.38 15.00
N ASN A 327 -17.00 23.77 15.82
CA ASN A 327 -15.77 22.98 16.02
C ASN A 327 -16.10 21.48 16.17
N ALA A 328 -17.27 21.17 16.76
CA ALA A 328 -17.77 19.81 16.89
C ALA A 328 -17.98 19.09 15.54
N HIS A 329 -18.31 19.77 14.43
CA HIS A 329 -18.45 19.12 13.12
C HIS A 329 -17.09 18.71 12.54
N PHE A 330 -16.08 19.58 12.64
CA PHE A 330 -14.71 19.24 12.23
C PHE A 330 -14.14 18.12 13.09
N GLU A 331 -14.37 18.17 14.40
CA GLU A 331 -13.96 17.12 15.33
C GLU A 331 -14.65 15.78 15.01
N ILE A 332 -15.94 15.79 14.70
CA ILE A 332 -16.68 14.58 14.29
C ILE A 332 -16.09 14.00 13.00
N VAL A 333 -15.81 14.83 11.99
CA VAL A 333 -15.26 14.37 10.71
C VAL A 333 -13.84 13.84 10.89
N GLU A 334 -12.98 14.56 11.62
CA GLU A 334 -11.61 14.11 11.93
C GLU A 334 -11.62 12.78 12.69
N LEU A 335 -12.47 12.65 13.72
CA LEU A 335 -12.63 11.40 14.47
C LEU A 335 -13.11 10.25 13.57
N THR A 336 -14.12 10.50 12.74
CA THR A 336 -14.70 9.49 11.84
C THR A 336 -13.68 8.99 10.82
N VAL A 337 -12.96 9.91 10.17
CA VAL A 337 -11.92 9.56 9.19
C VAL A 337 -10.76 8.84 9.90
N THR A 338 -10.36 9.30 11.07
CA THR A 338 -9.29 8.67 11.86
C THR A 338 -9.63 7.25 12.28
N GLU A 339 -10.87 6.99 12.73
CA GLU A 339 -11.33 5.64 13.10
C GLU A 339 -11.31 4.69 11.90
N LYS A 340 -11.82 5.13 10.75
CA LYS A 340 -11.81 4.35 9.49
C LYS A 340 -10.37 4.05 9.06
N CYS A 341 -9.47 5.03 9.11
CA CYS A 341 -8.06 4.84 8.79
C CYS A 341 -7.33 3.94 9.79
N ASN A 342 -7.63 4.01 11.08
CA ASN A 342 -7.07 3.10 12.10
C ASN A 342 -7.45 1.65 11.83
N THR A 343 -8.69 1.40 11.42
CA THR A 343 -9.14 0.08 10.98
C THR A 343 -8.33 -0.39 9.76
N LEU A 344 -8.09 0.49 8.79
CA LEU A 344 -7.25 0.18 7.64
C LEU A 344 -5.80 -0.11 8.04
N PHE A 345 -5.19 0.66 8.94
CA PHE A 345 -3.84 0.41 9.44
C PHE A 345 -3.70 -0.94 10.13
N ALA A 346 -4.68 -1.32 10.95
CA ALA A 346 -4.70 -2.65 11.57
C ALA A 346 -4.69 -3.76 10.53
N ARG A 347 -5.47 -3.61 9.43
CA ARG A 347 -5.47 -4.56 8.31
C ARG A 347 -4.11 -4.58 7.61
N ILE A 348 -3.55 -3.42 7.24
CA ILE A 348 -2.24 -3.32 6.57
C ILE A 348 -1.15 -3.99 7.42
N ASP A 349 -1.07 -3.69 8.71
CA ASP A 349 -0.07 -4.24 9.63
C ASP A 349 -0.20 -5.76 9.77
N GLU A 350 -1.43 -6.28 9.84
CA GLU A 350 -1.68 -7.71 9.88
C GLU A 350 -1.20 -8.39 8.59
N LYS A 351 -1.48 -7.80 7.41
CA LYS A 351 -1.03 -8.34 6.12
C LYS A 351 0.48 -8.28 5.96
N GLN A 352 1.10 -7.16 6.33
CA GLN A 352 2.54 -7.01 6.28
C GLN A 352 3.23 -8.07 7.15
N LYS A 353 2.78 -8.27 8.39
CA LYS A 353 3.32 -9.33 9.28
C LYS A 353 3.14 -10.73 8.70
N LYS A 354 2.01 -11.02 8.05
CA LYS A 354 1.78 -12.31 7.38
C LYS A 354 2.76 -12.52 6.22
N ILE A 355 2.92 -11.54 5.35
CA ILE A 355 3.83 -11.62 4.20
C ILE A 355 5.29 -11.70 4.66
N GLU A 356 5.69 -10.92 5.66
CA GLU A 356 7.03 -11.00 6.25
C GLU A 356 7.33 -12.39 6.82
N ARG A 357 6.37 -13.00 7.51
CA ARG A 357 6.50 -14.39 7.99
C ARG A 357 6.65 -15.36 6.82
N LEU A 358 5.81 -15.26 5.80
CA LEU A 358 5.90 -16.12 4.60
C LEU A 358 7.26 -15.98 3.90
N ARG A 359 7.72 -14.75 3.69
CA ARG A 359 9.02 -14.44 3.10
C ARG A 359 10.17 -15.02 3.93
N ASN A 360 10.13 -14.83 5.25
CA ASN A 360 11.18 -15.36 6.14
C ASN A 360 11.19 -16.89 6.15
N THR A 361 10.01 -17.52 6.13
CA THR A 361 9.89 -18.98 6.01
C THR A 361 10.42 -19.46 4.66
N LEU A 362 10.08 -18.79 3.56
CA LEU A 362 10.57 -19.09 2.22
C LEU A 362 12.11 -19.07 2.17
N PHE A 363 12.74 -18.00 2.66
CA PHE A 363 14.20 -17.89 2.65
C PHE A 363 14.86 -18.94 3.55
N THR A 364 14.29 -19.21 4.72
CA THR A 364 14.82 -20.23 5.62
C THR A 364 14.71 -21.62 4.99
N SER A 365 13.56 -21.97 4.42
CA SER A 365 13.37 -23.26 3.76
C SER A 365 14.24 -23.41 2.52
N THR A 366 14.38 -22.35 1.73
CA THR A 366 15.25 -22.34 0.54
C THR A 366 16.71 -22.51 0.92
N ALA A 367 17.18 -21.81 1.97
CA ALA A 367 18.54 -22.00 2.49
C ALA A 367 18.77 -23.43 2.99
N VAL A 368 17.80 -24.04 3.67
CA VAL A 368 17.89 -25.45 4.11
C VAL A 368 17.94 -26.40 2.91
N LYS A 369 17.14 -26.16 1.86
CA LYS A 369 17.15 -26.96 0.62
C LYS A 369 18.48 -26.83 -0.10
N GLU A 370 19.03 -25.62 -0.19
CA GLU A 370 20.35 -25.37 -0.79
C GLU A 370 21.47 -26.04 0.01
N ALA A 371 21.45 -25.94 1.35
CA ALA A 371 22.38 -26.63 2.22
C ALA A 371 22.29 -28.16 2.07
N SER A 372 21.08 -28.71 1.95
CA SER A 372 20.86 -30.14 1.71
C SER A 372 21.42 -30.57 0.34
N LYS A 373 21.16 -29.78 -0.71
CA LYS A 373 21.71 -30.01 -2.05
C LYS A 373 23.24 -29.97 -2.05
N SER A 374 23.84 -29.00 -1.35
CA SER A 374 25.29 -28.89 -1.18
C SER A 374 25.86 -30.12 -0.47
N LYS A 375 25.18 -30.61 0.57
CA LYS A 375 25.55 -31.87 1.26
C LYS A 375 25.50 -33.08 0.34
N GLN A 376 24.48 -33.18 -0.50
CA GLN A 376 24.35 -34.26 -1.49
C GLN A 376 25.48 -34.19 -2.53
N ILE A 377 25.78 -33.01 -3.06
CA ILE A 377 26.90 -32.80 -4.00
C ILE A 377 28.22 -33.21 -3.34
N ASN A 378 28.45 -32.81 -2.08
CA ASN A 378 29.65 -33.19 -1.35
C ASN A 378 29.75 -34.72 -1.16
N HIS A 379 28.62 -35.40 -0.93
CA HIS A 379 28.60 -36.85 -0.88
C HIS A 379 28.95 -37.50 -2.23
N CYS A 380 28.39 -37.01 -3.33
CA CYS A 380 28.72 -37.48 -4.68
C CYS A 380 30.21 -37.28 -5.01
N ILE A 381 30.80 -36.14 -4.65
CA ILE A 381 32.23 -35.87 -4.81
C ILE A 381 33.06 -36.87 -4.01
N LEU A 382 32.65 -37.19 -2.79
CA LEU A 382 33.34 -38.19 -1.97
C LEU A 382 33.31 -39.57 -2.63
N VAL A 383 32.14 -40.02 -3.07
CA VAL A 383 32.00 -41.32 -3.74
C VAL A 383 32.84 -41.37 -5.02
N PHE A 384 32.78 -40.32 -5.85
CA PHE A 384 33.61 -40.21 -7.05
C PHE A 384 35.10 -40.31 -6.73
N LYS A 385 35.58 -39.57 -5.72
CA LYS A 385 36.98 -39.63 -5.27
C LYS A 385 37.38 -41.04 -4.85
N VAL A 386 36.54 -41.75 -4.09
CA VAL A 386 36.82 -43.14 -3.66
C VAL A 386 36.97 -44.06 -4.87
N ILE A 387 36.06 -43.96 -5.84
CA ILE A 387 36.13 -44.75 -7.08
C ILE A 387 37.41 -44.42 -7.85
N THR A 388 37.72 -43.14 -8.07
CA THR A 388 38.93 -42.72 -8.79
C THR A 388 40.20 -43.23 -8.10
N ILE A 389 40.29 -43.15 -6.77
CA ILE A 389 41.48 -43.61 -6.04
C ILE A 389 41.70 -45.12 -6.20
N ILE A 390 40.65 -45.92 -6.30
CA ILE A 390 40.75 -47.37 -6.51
C ILE A 390 41.07 -47.70 -7.98
N TYR A 391 40.36 -47.07 -8.92
CA TYR A 391 40.44 -47.46 -10.33
C TYR A 391 41.63 -46.85 -11.08
N LEU A 392 42.14 -45.68 -10.68
CA LEU A 392 43.25 -45.03 -11.40
C LEU A 392 44.56 -45.86 -11.30
N PRO A 393 44.99 -46.35 -10.12
CA PRO A 393 46.18 -47.19 -10.02
C PRO A 393 45.98 -48.54 -10.73
N LEU A 394 44.81 -49.16 -10.58
CA LEU A 394 44.49 -50.42 -11.24
C LEU A 394 44.53 -50.28 -12.77
N SER A 395 43.92 -49.22 -13.31
CA SER A 395 43.93 -48.94 -14.75
C SER A 395 45.36 -48.69 -15.25
N PHE A 396 46.17 -47.97 -14.48
CA PHE A 396 47.58 -47.74 -14.80
C PHE A 396 48.36 -49.07 -14.87
N VAL A 397 48.18 -49.94 -13.88
CA VAL A 397 48.78 -51.28 -13.88
C VAL A 397 48.34 -52.08 -15.11
N CYS A 398 47.04 -52.12 -15.43
CA CYS A 398 46.52 -52.78 -16.64
C CYS A 398 47.17 -52.23 -17.92
N THR A 399 47.34 -50.91 -18.03
CA THR A 399 48.01 -50.32 -19.20
C THR A 399 49.50 -50.67 -19.29
N LEU A 400 50.20 -50.81 -18.16
CA LEU A 400 51.59 -51.30 -18.16
C LEU A 400 51.69 -52.75 -18.62
N PHE A 401 50.71 -53.60 -18.27
CA PHE A 401 50.63 -54.98 -18.77
C PHE A 401 50.32 -55.04 -20.27
N ALA A 402 49.67 -54.03 -20.84
CA ALA A 402 49.34 -53.97 -22.26
C ALA A 402 50.47 -53.40 -23.15
N LEU A 403 51.55 -52.88 -22.56
CA LEU A 403 52.70 -52.35 -23.31
C LEU A 403 53.59 -53.51 -23.82
N ASP A 404 53.78 -53.59 -25.15
CA ASP A 404 54.69 -54.54 -25.84
C ASP A 404 56.18 -54.36 -25.47
N ALA A 405 56.51 -53.39 -24.62
CA ALA A 405 57.88 -53.12 -24.15
C ALA A 405 58.42 -54.18 -23.17
N PHE A 406 57.58 -55.10 -22.67
CA PHE A 406 57.99 -56.15 -21.74
C PHE A 406 58.15 -57.50 -22.44
N ASP A 407 59.37 -58.05 -22.41
CA ASP A 407 59.69 -59.35 -23.01
C ASP A 407 59.23 -60.50 -22.09
N TRP A 408 58.01 -60.98 -22.34
CA TRP A 408 57.31 -61.97 -21.50
C TRP A 408 58.00 -63.34 -21.43
N ASN A 409 59.05 -63.58 -22.20
CA ASN A 409 59.75 -64.86 -22.19
C ASN A 409 60.75 -65.02 -21.04
N ASN A 410 61.07 -63.94 -20.31
CA ASN A 410 62.00 -64.01 -19.19
C ASN A 410 61.26 -64.17 -17.83
N PRO A 411 61.33 -65.35 -17.16
CA PRO A 411 60.58 -65.61 -15.94
C PRO A 411 61.00 -64.73 -14.76
N GLY A 412 62.25 -64.26 -14.72
CA GLY A 412 62.75 -63.39 -13.66
C GLY A 412 62.16 -61.98 -13.69
N GLN A 413 62.02 -61.39 -14.90
CA GLN A 413 61.39 -60.08 -15.06
C GLN A 413 59.88 -60.13 -14.81
N LYS A 414 59.21 -61.20 -15.26
CA LYS A 414 57.79 -61.44 -14.96
C LYS A 414 57.52 -61.46 -13.45
N ALA A 415 58.30 -62.21 -12.69
CA ALA A 415 58.12 -62.31 -11.24
C ALA A 415 58.38 -60.98 -10.54
N PHE A 416 59.48 -60.29 -10.88
CA PHE A 416 59.83 -59.02 -10.25
C PHE A 416 58.81 -57.93 -10.56
N PHE A 417 58.33 -57.84 -11.81
CA PHE A 417 57.31 -56.89 -12.22
C PHE A 417 55.94 -57.18 -11.59
N THR A 418 55.55 -58.45 -11.49
CA THR A 418 54.30 -58.84 -10.83
C THR A 418 54.34 -58.46 -9.34
N ILE A 419 55.46 -58.70 -8.67
CA ILE A 419 55.62 -58.35 -7.25
C ILE A 419 55.58 -56.82 -7.07
N THR A 420 56.28 -56.04 -7.90
CA THR A 420 56.26 -54.58 -7.76
C THR A 420 54.90 -53.99 -8.10
N ALA A 421 54.21 -54.48 -9.13
CA ALA A 421 52.87 -54.04 -9.48
C ALA A 421 51.88 -54.30 -8.33
N VAL A 422 51.86 -55.52 -7.79
CA VAL A 422 50.99 -55.88 -6.65
C VAL A 422 51.36 -55.07 -5.41
N THR A 423 52.65 -54.86 -5.15
CA THR A 423 53.10 -54.08 -4.00
C THR A 423 52.69 -52.61 -4.12
N VAL A 424 52.83 -52.00 -5.29
CA VAL A 424 52.40 -50.62 -5.55
C VAL A 424 50.89 -50.49 -5.43
N GLU A 425 50.12 -51.47 -5.91
CA GLU A 425 48.68 -51.48 -5.79
C GLU A 425 48.23 -51.58 -4.32
N ILE A 426 48.80 -52.51 -3.55
CA ILE A 426 48.51 -52.65 -2.11
C ILE A 426 48.92 -51.39 -1.35
N ALA A 427 50.11 -50.83 -1.61
CA ALA A 427 50.59 -49.63 -0.95
C ALA A 427 49.69 -48.42 -1.26
N THR A 428 49.26 -48.27 -2.51
CA THR A 428 48.38 -47.17 -2.93
C THR A 428 46.99 -47.30 -2.30
N ASN A 429 46.44 -48.51 -2.24
CA ASN A 429 45.16 -48.77 -1.58
C ASN A 429 45.23 -48.61 -0.05
N ALA A 430 46.32 -49.03 0.58
CA ALA A 430 46.54 -48.82 2.02
C ALA A 430 46.70 -47.34 2.36
N PHE A 431 47.46 -46.59 1.56
CA PHE A 431 47.66 -45.15 1.74
C PHE A 431 46.37 -44.36 1.48
N SER A 432 45.60 -44.75 0.47
CA SER A 432 44.23 -44.28 0.22
C SER A 432 43.32 -44.49 1.42
N GLY A 433 43.25 -45.72 1.93
CA GLY A 433 42.42 -46.07 3.10
C GLY A 433 42.83 -45.26 4.33
N TYR A 434 44.14 -45.09 4.54
CA TYR A 434 44.67 -44.24 5.60
C TYR A 434 44.27 -42.77 5.44
N LEU A 435 44.36 -42.20 4.23
CA LEU A 435 43.94 -40.83 3.96
C LEU A 435 42.44 -40.62 4.16
N ILE A 436 41.61 -41.56 3.72
CA ILE A 436 40.15 -41.51 3.95
C ILE A 436 39.85 -41.56 5.44
N TRP A 437 40.52 -42.47 6.17
CA TRP A 437 40.39 -42.56 7.62
C TRP A 437 40.85 -41.28 8.32
N ALA A 438 41.98 -40.70 7.90
CA ALA A 438 42.52 -39.46 8.46
C ALA A 438 41.60 -38.25 8.23
N VAL A 439 41.00 -38.12 7.04
CA VAL A 439 40.04 -37.04 6.73
C VAL A 439 38.72 -37.20 7.50
N ARG A 440 38.29 -38.43 7.79
CA ARG A 440 37.07 -38.70 8.59
C ARG A 440 37.31 -38.72 10.10
N ARG A 441 38.56 -38.69 10.56
CA ARG A 441 38.95 -38.70 11.97
C ARG A 441 38.21 -37.68 12.85
N PRO A 442 38.00 -36.40 12.46
CA PRO A 442 37.27 -35.45 13.31
C PRO A 442 35.77 -35.77 13.45
N LEU A 443 35.12 -36.33 12.43
CA LEU A 443 33.72 -36.77 12.51
C LEU A 443 33.56 -37.99 13.41
N HIS A 444 34.50 -38.93 13.32
CA HIS A 444 34.51 -40.13 14.15
C HIS A 444 34.80 -39.79 15.62
N LEU A 445 35.70 -38.84 15.88
CA LEU A 445 35.97 -38.34 17.23
C LEU A 445 34.78 -37.60 17.84
N ALA A 446 34.00 -36.87 17.04
CA ALA A 446 32.77 -36.22 17.50
C ALA A 446 31.68 -37.25 17.86
N TRP A 447 31.44 -38.23 17.00
CA TRP A 447 30.51 -39.34 17.28
C TRP A 447 30.95 -40.14 18.52
N TRP A 448 32.23 -40.48 18.63
CA TRP A 448 32.79 -41.15 19.81
C TRP A 448 32.67 -40.31 21.09
N ARG A 449 32.85 -38.98 21.02
CA ARG A 449 32.61 -38.09 22.18
C ARG A 449 31.14 -38.04 22.58
N GLU A 450 30.21 -38.07 21.62
CA GLU A 450 28.78 -38.05 21.87
C GLU A 450 28.29 -39.39 22.45
N LEU A 451 28.86 -40.51 21.98
CA LEU A 451 28.65 -41.86 22.50
C LEU A 451 29.27 -42.07 23.89
N LEU A 452 30.43 -41.45 24.15
CA LEU A 452 31.10 -41.44 25.46
C LEU A 452 30.51 -40.39 26.42
N SER A 453 29.63 -39.50 25.97
CA SER A 453 28.98 -38.55 26.86
C SER A 453 27.90 -39.29 27.68
N VAL A 454 28.19 -39.45 28.96
CA VAL A 454 27.42 -40.22 29.96
C VAL A 454 25.93 -39.86 30.00
N ASN A 455 25.54 -38.67 29.55
CA ASN A 455 24.16 -38.21 29.55
C ASN A 455 23.26 -38.91 28.51
N THR A 456 23.80 -39.39 27.38
CA THR A 456 23.00 -40.06 26.34
C THR A 456 22.75 -41.52 26.69
N LEU A 457 23.75 -42.22 27.23
CA LEU A 457 23.61 -43.56 27.79
C LEU A 457 22.61 -43.60 28.96
N ARG A 458 22.61 -42.57 29.82
CA ARG A 458 21.63 -42.46 30.91
C ARG A 458 20.19 -42.32 30.41
N ARG A 459 19.97 -41.59 29.30
CA ARG A 459 18.63 -41.43 28.70
C ARG A 459 18.13 -42.70 28.02
N ILE A 460 19.02 -43.46 27.37
CA ILE A 460 18.65 -44.74 26.74
C ILE A 460 18.35 -45.79 27.82
N PHE A 461 19.16 -45.84 28.88
CA PHE A 461 18.93 -46.74 30.02
C PHE A 461 17.64 -46.40 30.79
N GLN A 462 17.33 -45.11 30.98
CA GLN A 462 16.06 -44.70 31.60
C GLN A 462 14.84 -45.03 30.75
N ARG A 463 14.95 -45.00 29.41
CA ARG A 463 13.84 -45.42 28.54
C ARG A 463 13.58 -46.91 28.62
N GLN A 464 14.62 -47.74 28.67
CA GLN A 464 14.46 -49.19 28.81
C GLN A 464 13.85 -49.57 30.18
N LEU A 465 14.23 -48.87 31.25
CA LEU A 465 13.63 -49.06 32.57
C LEU A 465 12.16 -48.65 32.65
N GLN A 466 11.77 -47.57 31.95
CA GLN A 466 10.35 -47.17 31.87
C GLN A 466 9.52 -48.14 31.03
N GLU A 467 10.06 -48.70 29.95
CA GLU A 467 9.37 -49.71 29.14
C GLU A 467 9.19 -51.03 29.90
N GLU A 468 10.15 -51.44 30.74
CA GLU A 468 9.99 -52.62 31.62
C GLU A 468 8.95 -52.39 32.72
N GLU A 469 8.90 -51.20 33.35
CA GLU A 469 7.86 -50.89 34.35
C GLU A 469 6.45 -50.81 33.73
N GLU A 470 6.31 -50.29 32.51
CA GLU A 470 5.01 -50.27 31.82
C GLU A 470 4.52 -51.69 31.49
N VAL A 471 5.41 -52.59 31.06
CA VAL A 471 5.06 -53.99 30.76
C VAL A 471 4.70 -54.76 32.04
N GLU A 472 5.43 -54.58 33.14
CA GLU A 472 5.08 -55.21 34.43
C GLU A 472 3.74 -54.69 34.98
N MET A 473 3.44 -53.39 34.82
CA MET A 473 2.14 -52.84 35.20
C MET A 473 0.99 -53.35 34.32
N GLU A 474 1.23 -53.55 33.03
CA GLU A 474 0.24 -54.16 32.12
C GLU A 474 -0.04 -55.63 32.50
N GLU A 475 0.99 -56.41 32.83
CA GLU A 475 0.83 -57.80 33.28
C GLU A 475 0.13 -57.90 34.64
N LEU A 476 0.43 -57.01 35.60
CA LEU A 476 -0.24 -56.97 36.90
C LEU A 476 -1.72 -56.55 36.79
N SER A 477 -2.05 -55.65 35.86
CA SER A 477 -3.44 -55.22 35.61
C SER A 477 -4.33 -56.33 35.06
N HIS A 478 -3.74 -57.35 34.40
CA HIS A 478 -4.47 -58.50 33.87
C HIS A 478 -4.72 -59.61 34.90
N ILE A 479 -4.09 -59.55 36.07
CA ILE A 479 -4.20 -60.57 37.13
C ILE A 479 -5.20 -60.17 38.24
N THR A 480 -5.60 -58.90 38.32
CA THR A 480 -6.68 -58.38 39.20
C THR A 480 -7.97 -58.17 38.44
#